data_AF-A0A963JK08-F1
#
_entry.id   AF-A0A963JK08-F1
#
_cell.length_a   1.000
_cell.length_b   1.000
_cell.length_c   1.000
_cell.angle_alpha   90.00
_cell.angle_beta   90.00
_cell.angle_gamma   90.00
#
_symmetry.space_group_name_H-M   'P 1'
#
loop_
_entity.id
_entity.type
_entity.pdbx_description
1 polymer ?
#
loop_
_entity_poly.entity_id
_entity_poly.type
_entity_poly.pdbx_seq_one_letter_code
_entity_poly.pdbx_strand_id
1 'polypeptide(L)'
;MLWGWDQGNELPVYHPWNYLDDGARNAPVLPRLVQTGPGQQLSAALYLHTGRQRLCFEAFNPPDWAAAWGQDAFGLYADFKIREVTQRFRWIAPGTFLMGSPESEPERLNRETQHEVTLTQGCWLADTACTQALWSAVMNDNPAHFKEDMDNPVETVSWDDAQKLIDRLNHDYPDLSARLPTEAQWEYACRAGTTTPFSFGKQITPDQVNYDGNYPYAGGKKGQCRNKTVPVKSLPPNPWGLYEMHGNVWEWCADWYGAYPEPAVIDPAGPENGDGRVLRGGSWYLYGRGVRSAYRDGNAPVDRDDDIGFRLALGRTGVSLQVQEDSAEARAAAAEQEK
;
A
#
# COMPACT_ATOMS: atom_id res chain seq x y z
N MET A 1 14.30 19.90 15.70
CA MET A 1 13.52 20.05 16.95
C MET A 1 12.05 19.92 16.59
N LEU A 2 11.40 18.84 17.03
CA LEU A 2 9.96 18.63 16.93
C LEU A 2 9.28 19.45 18.05
N TRP A 3 8.63 20.56 17.70
CA TRP A 3 7.82 21.38 18.60
C TRP A 3 6.38 20.85 18.57
N GLY A 4 5.51 20.85 19.58
CA GLY A 4 5.44 21.39 20.95
C GLY A 4 4.00 21.13 21.47
N TRP A 5 3.78 21.21 22.78
CA TRP A 5 2.52 20.87 23.48
C TRP A 5 1.41 21.91 23.31
N ASP A 6 0.14 21.48 23.33
CA ASP A 6 -1.01 22.34 23.66
C ASP A 6 -1.48 22.05 25.09
N GLN A 7 -1.53 23.12 25.90
CA GLN A 7 -2.13 23.11 27.23
C GLN A 7 -3.59 23.56 27.10
N GLY A 8 -4.52 22.60 26.98
CA GLY A 8 -5.93 22.91 27.16
C GLY A 8 -6.88 21.95 26.44
N ASN A 9 -7.50 21.08 27.23
CA ASN A 9 -8.67 20.23 26.94
C ASN A 9 -8.43 18.84 26.33
N GLU A 10 -9.07 17.90 27.03
CA GLU A 10 -8.98 16.46 27.00
C GLU A 10 -9.44 15.87 25.66
N LEU A 11 -8.53 15.20 24.94
CA LEU A 11 -8.70 13.89 24.28
C LEU A 11 -7.30 13.42 23.79
N PRO A 12 -6.90 12.15 24.02
CA PRO A 12 -5.54 11.68 23.69
C PRO A 12 -5.32 11.60 22.17
N VAL A 13 -4.31 12.33 21.68
CA VAL A 13 -3.86 12.28 20.28
C VAL A 13 -2.78 11.19 20.15
N TYR A 14 -3.09 10.14 19.41
CA TYR A 14 -2.13 9.07 19.11
C TYR A 14 -1.21 9.48 17.95
N HIS A 15 0.10 9.45 18.18
CA HIS A 15 1.15 9.67 17.19
C HIS A 15 1.76 8.31 16.81
N PRO A 16 1.66 7.83 15.56
CA PRO A 16 2.43 6.68 15.13
C PRO A 16 3.87 7.12 14.78
N TRP A 17 4.66 7.25 15.86
CA TRP A 17 6.09 6.91 16.01
C TRP A 17 7.18 7.92 15.59
N ASN A 18 7.70 8.62 16.60
CA ASN A 18 9.15 8.79 16.78
C ASN A 18 9.78 7.39 16.94
N TYR A 19 10.56 6.94 15.96
CA TYR A 19 11.47 5.81 16.14
C TYR A 19 12.76 6.33 16.79
N LEU A 20 12.86 6.24 18.12
CA LEU A 20 14.14 6.19 18.82
C LEU A 20 14.27 4.77 19.38
N ASP A 21 15.19 4.01 18.82
CA ASP A 21 15.59 2.68 19.28
C ASP A 21 16.28 2.81 20.65
N ASP A 22 15.59 2.48 21.74
CA ASP A 22 16.16 2.42 23.09
C ASP A 22 16.14 1.02 23.74
N GLY A 23 15.81 -0.02 22.97
CA GLY A 23 16.00 -1.41 23.40
C GLY A 23 15.13 -1.88 24.58
N ALA A 24 14.12 -1.13 25.02
CA ALA A 24 13.25 -1.54 26.12
C ALA A 24 11.81 -1.79 25.67
N ARG A 25 11.35 -3.05 25.88
CA ARG A 25 9.98 -3.52 25.63
C ARG A 25 8.95 -2.58 26.27
N ASN A 26 8.07 -1.98 25.47
CA ASN A 26 6.75 -1.51 25.90
C ASN A 26 5.77 -1.69 24.74
N ALA A 27 4.76 -2.56 24.93
CA ALA A 27 3.70 -2.77 23.96
C ALA A 27 2.76 -1.55 23.92
N PRO A 28 2.30 -1.10 22.72
CA PRO A 28 1.44 0.07 22.60
C PRO A 28 0.05 -0.15 23.20
N VAL A 29 -0.51 0.90 23.82
CA VAL A 29 -1.91 0.97 24.25
C VAL A 29 -2.78 1.25 23.03
N LEU A 30 -3.64 0.30 22.65
CA LEU A 30 -4.50 0.38 21.46
C LEU A 30 -5.63 1.43 21.62
N PRO A 31 -5.92 2.26 20.60
CA PRO A 31 -7.15 3.06 20.57
C PRO A 31 -8.39 2.16 20.54
N ARG A 32 -9.52 2.62 21.12
CA ARG A 32 -10.79 1.91 21.06
C ARG A 32 -11.30 1.83 19.60
N LEU A 33 -11.68 0.62 19.19
CA LEU A 33 -12.36 0.35 17.94
C LEU A 33 -13.63 1.21 17.84
N VAL A 34 -13.73 2.09 16.83
CA VAL A 34 -15.00 2.74 16.48
C VAL A 34 -15.57 1.98 15.29
N GLN A 35 -16.46 1.03 15.55
CA GLN A 35 -17.25 0.36 14.52
C GLN A 35 -18.50 1.18 14.27
N THR A 36 -18.68 1.67 13.05
CA THR A 36 -19.96 2.21 12.57
C THR A 36 -20.55 1.24 11.56
N GLY A 37 -21.82 0.89 11.72
CA GLY A 37 -22.53 0.00 10.80
C GLY A 37 -22.92 0.70 9.49
N PRO A 38 -23.43 -0.04 8.49
CA PRO A 38 -23.94 0.53 7.25
C PRO A 38 -25.04 1.55 7.55
N GLY A 39 -24.94 2.76 6.99
CA GLY A 39 -25.96 3.81 7.11
C GLY A 39 -25.80 4.81 8.27
N GLN A 40 -24.73 4.74 9.06
CA GLN A 40 -24.42 5.79 10.05
C GLN A 40 -23.54 6.89 9.43
N GLN A 41 -24.07 8.11 9.37
CA GLN A 41 -23.31 9.32 9.05
C GLN A 41 -22.59 9.80 10.32
N LEU A 42 -21.27 9.86 10.30
CA LEU A 42 -20.51 10.54 11.36
C LEU A 42 -20.76 12.05 11.20
N SER A 43 -21.51 12.65 12.14
CA SER A 43 -21.65 14.11 12.23
C SER A 43 -20.46 14.78 12.92
N ALA A 44 -19.39 14.04 13.16
CA ALA A 44 -18.17 14.50 13.81
C ALA A 44 -17.03 14.41 12.80
N ALA A 45 -16.25 15.49 12.70
CA ALA A 45 -15.12 15.57 11.78
C ALA A 45 -14.18 14.36 11.96
N LEU A 46 -13.89 13.65 10.87
CA LEU A 46 -12.90 12.59 10.87
C LEU A 46 -11.52 13.20 10.74
N TYR A 47 -10.64 12.91 11.71
CA TYR A 47 -9.25 13.30 11.65
C TYR A 47 -8.38 12.12 11.21
N LEU A 48 -7.80 12.23 10.03
CA LEU A 48 -6.82 11.29 9.49
C LEU A 48 -5.41 11.76 9.88
N HIS A 49 -4.68 10.91 10.58
CA HIS A 49 -3.31 11.19 11.02
C HIS A 49 -2.35 10.37 10.16
N THR A 50 -1.60 11.03 9.28
CA THR A 50 -0.75 10.38 8.26
C THR A 50 0.72 10.30 8.68
N GLY A 51 1.03 10.57 9.96
CA GLY A 51 2.40 10.73 10.47
C GLY A 51 3.09 12.03 10.04
N ARG A 52 2.61 12.71 8.98
CA ARG A 52 3.13 14.00 8.49
C ARG A 52 2.12 15.14 8.53
N GLN A 53 0.83 14.82 8.47
CA GLN A 53 -0.26 15.81 8.46
C GLN A 53 -1.47 15.29 9.25
N ARG A 54 -2.30 16.24 9.72
CA ARG A 54 -3.65 15.99 10.23
C ARG A 54 -4.63 16.46 9.16
N LEU A 55 -5.28 15.52 8.49
CA LEU A 55 -6.34 15.81 7.53
C LEU A 55 -7.67 15.82 8.29
N CYS A 56 -8.43 16.90 8.16
CA CYS A 56 -9.77 17.03 8.75
C CYS A 56 -10.79 16.86 7.63
N PHE A 57 -11.67 15.86 7.76
CA PHE A 57 -12.81 15.67 6.88
C PHE A 57 -14.06 16.06 7.65
N GLU A 58 -14.76 17.11 7.20
CA GLU A 58 -16.02 17.57 7.82
C GLU A 58 -17.11 16.48 7.76
N ALA A 59 -17.03 15.60 6.77
CA ALA A 59 -17.65 14.28 6.74
C ALA A 59 -16.79 13.35 5.88
N PHE A 60 -16.32 12.23 6.42
CA PHE A 60 -15.81 11.14 5.60
C PHE A 60 -16.98 10.20 5.32
N ASN A 61 -17.41 10.16 4.06
CA ASN A 61 -18.32 9.13 3.61
C ASN A 61 -17.48 7.92 3.17
N PRO A 62 -17.76 6.72 3.70
CA PRO A 62 -17.13 5.51 3.19
C PRO A 62 -17.43 5.36 1.70
N PRO A 63 -16.55 4.72 0.93
CA PRO A 63 -16.87 4.37 -0.46
C PRO A 63 -18.14 3.50 -0.52
N ASP A 64 -18.98 3.71 -1.53
CA ASP A 64 -20.26 3.00 -1.66
C ASP A 64 -20.10 1.47 -1.77
N TRP A 65 -18.95 1.00 -2.24
CA TRP A 65 -18.61 -0.42 -2.32
C TRP A 65 -18.24 -1.06 -0.97
N ALA A 66 -18.03 -0.28 0.08
CA ALA A 66 -17.52 -0.77 1.36
C ALA A 66 -18.62 -1.52 2.13
N ALA A 67 -18.42 -2.82 2.34
CA ALA A 67 -19.29 -3.65 3.17
C ALA A 67 -19.11 -3.37 4.68
N ALA A 68 -17.90 -2.98 5.07
CA ALA A 68 -17.57 -2.45 6.39
C ALA A 68 -16.43 -1.44 6.26
N TRP A 69 -16.26 -0.55 7.23
CA TRP A 69 -15.17 0.41 7.25
C TRP A 69 -14.93 0.90 8.67
N GLY A 70 -13.79 1.54 8.90
CA GLY A 70 -13.47 2.10 10.21
C GLY A 70 -12.02 2.58 10.29
N GLN A 71 -11.54 2.76 11.51
CA GLN A 71 -10.16 3.12 11.80
C GLN A 71 -9.57 2.19 12.86
N ASP A 72 -8.32 1.78 12.67
CA ASP A 72 -7.54 1.07 13.69
C ASP A 72 -6.14 1.69 13.84
N ALA A 73 -5.23 0.98 14.51
CA ALA A 73 -3.86 1.44 14.75
C ALA A 73 -3.05 1.71 13.46
N PHE A 74 -3.51 1.20 12.31
CA PHE A 74 -2.88 1.37 11.00
C PHE A 74 -3.56 2.44 10.13
N GLY A 75 -4.58 3.12 10.64
CA GLY A 75 -5.33 4.14 9.91
C GLY A 75 -6.69 3.65 9.42
N LEU A 76 -7.23 4.33 8.41
CA LEU A 76 -8.54 3.97 7.86
C LEU A 76 -8.49 2.68 7.07
N TYR A 77 -9.55 1.89 7.21
CA TYR A 77 -9.80 0.73 6.39
C TYR A 77 -11.23 0.73 5.83
N ALA A 78 -11.38 0.05 4.70
CA ALA A 78 -12.66 -0.31 4.10
C ALA A 78 -12.57 -1.76 3.59
N ASP A 79 -13.59 -2.55 3.86
CA ASP A 79 -13.68 -3.96 3.55
C ASP A 79 -14.60 -4.15 2.35
N PHE A 80 -14.09 -4.76 1.29
CA PHE A 80 -14.87 -5.22 0.15
C PHE A 80 -15.25 -6.69 0.37
N LYS A 81 -16.53 -7.03 0.18
CA LYS A 81 -17.04 -8.40 0.36
C LYS A 81 -17.61 -8.94 -0.96
N ILE A 82 -17.12 -10.11 -1.38
CA ILE A 82 -17.68 -10.87 -2.50
C ILE A 82 -17.90 -12.32 -2.05
N ARG A 83 -19.15 -12.79 -2.15
CA ARG A 83 -19.58 -14.07 -1.54
C ARG A 83 -19.19 -14.09 -0.05
N GLU A 84 -18.45 -15.09 0.41
CA GLU A 84 -17.95 -15.20 1.79
C GLU A 84 -16.52 -14.66 1.97
N VAL A 85 -15.91 -14.11 0.92
CA VAL A 85 -14.53 -13.59 0.97
C VAL A 85 -14.55 -12.09 1.27
N THR A 86 -13.68 -11.64 2.17
CA THR A 86 -13.49 -10.23 2.51
C THR A 86 -12.06 -9.80 2.24
N GLN A 87 -11.89 -8.79 1.39
CA GLN A 87 -10.61 -8.11 1.19
C GLN A 87 -10.65 -6.76 1.90
N ARG A 88 -9.70 -6.53 2.80
CA ARG A 88 -9.52 -5.22 3.43
C ARG A 88 -8.63 -4.34 2.57
N PHE A 89 -9.00 -3.07 2.46
CA PHE A 89 -8.23 -2.00 1.85
C PHE A 89 -7.87 -0.95 2.90
N ARG A 90 -6.67 -0.40 2.79
CA ARG A 90 -6.16 0.70 3.62
C ARG A 90 -6.11 1.98 2.82
N TRP A 91 -6.54 3.09 3.43
CA TRP A 91 -6.37 4.39 2.81
C TRP A 91 -4.91 4.82 2.90
N ILE A 92 -4.27 4.94 1.74
CA ILE A 92 -2.92 5.49 1.60
C ILE A 92 -3.08 6.96 1.24
N ALA A 93 -2.71 7.84 2.16
CA ALA A 93 -2.86 9.28 1.98
C ALA A 93 -1.93 9.82 0.86
N PRO A 94 -2.29 10.93 0.20
CA PRO A 94 -1.36 11.61 -0.71
C PRO A 94 -0.10 12.07 0.04
N GLY A 95 0.99 12.24 -0.71
CA GLY A 95 2.23 12.74 -0.15
C GLY A 95 3.43 12.62 -1.08
N THR A 96 4.54 13.16 -0.61
CA THR A 96 5.82 13.18 -1.34
C THR A 96 6.82 12.23 -0.69
N PHE A 97 7.58 11.47 -1.48
CA PHE A 97 8.62 10.57 -0.97
C PHE A 97 9.79 10.42 -1.94
N LEU A 98 10.89 9.88 -1.44
CA LEU A 98 12.02 9.46 -2.26
C LEU A 98 11.78 8.03 -2.75
N MET A 99 11.53 7.89 -4.05
CA MET A 99 11.43 6.62 -4.75
C MET A 99 12.82 6.18 -5.23
N GLY A 100 13.11 4.89 -5.24
CA GLY A 100 14.44 4.35 -5.52
C GLY A 100 15.36 4.35 -4.28
N SER A 101 16.61 3.90 -4.45
CA SER A 101 17.57 3.73 -3.35
C SER A 101 18.68 4.79 -3.41
N PRO A 102 19.24 5.25 -2.28
CA PRO A 102 20.41 6.13 -2.28
C PRO A 102 21.66 5.37 -2.73
N GLU A 103 22.68 6.05 -3.25
CA GLU A 103 23.92 5.39 -3.74
C GLU A 103 24.65 4.57 -2.67
N SER A 104 24.47 4.95 -1.41
CA SER A 104 25.07 4.30 -0.24
C SER A 104 24.29 3.08 0.27
N GLU A 105 23.10 2.79 -0.27
CA GLU A 105 22.33 1.62 0.15
C GLU A 105 23.05 0.32 -0.26
N PRO A 106 23.36 -0.59 0.68
CA PRO A 106 23.99 -1.85 0.35
C PRO A 106 23.20 -2.66 -0.68
N GLU A 107 23.91 -3.34 -1.58
CA GLU A 107 23.34 -4.27 -2.57
C GLU A 107 22.29 -3.63 -3.51
N ARG A 108 22.29 -2.30 -3.63
CA ARG A 108 21.49 -1.57 -4.63
C ARG A 108 21.84 -1.96 -6.05
N LEU A 109 20.91 -1.70 -6.98
CA LEU A 109 21.17 -1.78 -8.41
C LEU A 109 21.21 -0.38 -9.06
N ASN A 110 21.72 -0.32 -10.29
CA ASN A 110 21.75 0.91 -11.09
C ASN A 110 20.36 1.34 -11.58
N ARG A 111 19.40 0.41 -11.66
CA ARG A 111 18.01 0.64 -12.07
C ARG A 111 17.10 1.27 -11.01
N GLU A 112 17.66 1.67 -9.87
CA GLU A 112 16.95 2.14 -8.69
C GLU A 112 17.31 3.61 -8.38
N THR A 113 17.44 4.46 -9.40
CA THR A 113 17.81 5.88 -9.25
C THR A 113 16.89 6.59 -8.27
N GLN A 114 17.46 7.24 -7.25
CA GLN A 114 16.66 7.95 -6.27
C GLN A 114 16.15 9.28 -6.83
N HIS A 115 14.84 9.51 -6.73
CA HIS A 115 14.20 10.75 -7.17
C HIS A 115 12.96 11.02 -6.32
N GLU A 116 12.51 12.28 -6.32
CA GLU A 116 11.31 12.68 -5.58
C GLU A 116 10.04 12.39 -6.40
N VAL A 117 9.05 11.80 -5.74
CA VAL A 117 7.73 11.55 -6.31
C VAL A 117 6.67 12.15 -5.41
N THR A 118 5.75 12.90 -5.98
CA THR A 118 4.55 13.41 -5.30
C THR A 118 3.31 12.69 -5.81
N LEU A 119 2.59 12.02 -4.91
CA LEU A 119 1.26 11.47 -5.15
C LEU A 119 0.23 12.50 -4.67
N THR A 120 -0.52 13.12 -5.59
CA THR A 120 -1.46 14.21 -5.26
C THR A 120 -2.77 13.71 -4.68
N GLN A 121 -3.10 12.45 -4.95
CA GLN A 121 -4.32 11.80 -4.49
C GLN A 121 -3.97 10.56 -3.67
N GLY A 122 -4.76 10.33 -2.62
CA GLY A 122 -4.69 9.07 -1.90
C GLY A 122 -5.38 7.95 -2.67
N CYS A 123 -5.10 6.71 -2.30
CA CYS A 123 -5.74 5.54 -2.87
C CYS A 123 -6.06 4.50 -1.80
N TRP A 124 -7.01 3.64 -2.10
CA TRP A 124 -7.26 2.44 -1.29
C TRP A 124 -6.37 1.32 -1.81
N LEU A 125 -5.50 0.77 -0.98
CA LEU A 125 -4.64 -0.35 -1.35
C LEU A 125 -5.02 -1.59 -0.54
N ALA A 126 -5.15 -2.74 -1.20
CA ALA A 126 -5.41 -4.00 -0.53
C ALA A 126 -4.32 -4.26 0.51
N ASP A 127 -4.73 -4.60 1.73
CA ASP A 127 -3.79 -4.83 2.82
C ASP A 127 -2.94 -6.08 2.64
N THR A 128 -3.30 -6.94 1.69
CA THR A 128 -2.59 -8.15 1.29
C THR A 128 -2.50 -8.24 -0.23
N ALA A 129 -1.67 -9.15 -0.72
CA ALA A 129 -1.83 -9.69 -2.07
C ALA A 129 -3.22 -10.31 -2.24
N CYS A 130 -3.68 -10.40 -3.50
CA CYS A 130 -4.91 -11.09 -3.86
C CYS A 130 -4.80 -12.55 -3.43
N THR A 131 -5.73 -13.02 -2.60
CA THR A 131 -5.71 -14.41 -2.12
C THR A 131 -6.30 -15.36 -3.15
N GLN A 132 -5.97 -16.64 -3.03
CA GLN A 132 -6.61 -17.69 -3.82
C GLN A 132 -8.12 -17.72 -3.58
N ALA A 133 -8.58 -17.46 -2.35
CA ALA A 133 -10.00 -17.30 -2.04
C ALA A 133 -10.67 -16.18 -2.86
N LEU A 134 -10.07 -14.98 -2.89
CA LEU A 134 -10.60 -13.86 -3.65
C LEU A 134 -10.60 -14.16 -5.16
N TRP A 135 -9.50 -14.70 -5.66
CA TRP A 135 -9.39 -15.12 -7.05
C TRP A 135 -10.51 -16.11 -7.43
N SER A 136 -10.67 -17.20 -6.68
CA SER A 136 -11.70 -18.21 -6.95
C SER A 136 -13.12 -17.67 -6.83
N ALA A 137 -13.37 -16.70 -5.95
CA ALA A 137 -14.66 -16.05 -5.82
C ALA A 137 -15.05 -15.24 -7.09
N VAL A 138 -14.07 -14.66 -7.79
CA VAL A 138 -14.29 -13.86 -9.00
C VAL A 138 -14.20 -14.71 -10.28
N MET A 139 -13.13 -15.49 -10.41
CA MET A 139 -12.74 -16.17 -11.65
C MET A 139 -13.27 -17.60 -11.76
N ASN A 140 -13.76 -18.18 -10.65
CA ASN A 140 -14.30 -19.53 -10.60
C ASN A 140 -13.29 -20.64 -10.98
N ASP A 141 -12.00 -20.40 -10.74
CA ASP A 141 -10.89 -21.36 -10.83
C ASP A 141 -9.80 -21.04 -9.79
N ASN A 142 -8.67 -21.74 -9.83
CA ASN A 142 -7.49 -21.45 -9.00
C ASN A 142 -6.20 -21.90 -9.73
N PRO A 143 -5.41 -20.97 -10.31
CA PRO A 143 -4.22 -21.29 -11.09
C PRO A 143 -2.96 -21.54 -10.24
N ALA A 144 -2.98 -21.21 -8.94
CA ALA A 144 -1.82 -21.23 -8.06
C ALA A 144 -1.08 -22.57 -8.06
N HIS A 145 0.23 -22.56 -7.88
CA HIS A 145 1.02 -23.74 -7.59
C HIS A 145 0.84 -24.23 -6.14
N PHE A 146 0.91 -23.32 -5.15
CA PHE A 146 0.87 -23.62 -3.72
C PHE A 146 -0.55 -23.55 -3.14
N LYS A 147 -1.30 -24.63 -3.26
CA LYS A 147 -2.75 -24.69 -2.95
C LYS A 147 -3.11 -25.18 -1.53
N GLU A 148 -2.16 -25.17 -0.59
CA GLU A 148 -2.42 -25.75 0.73
C GLU A 148 -3.38 -24.92 1.59
N ASP A 149 -3.51 -23.61 1.31
CA ASP A 149 -4.39 -22.69 2.03
C ASP A 149 -5.02 -21.69 1.05
N MET A 150 -6.32 -21.45 1.18
CA MET A 150 -7.03 -20.47 0.34
C MET A 150 -6.67 -19.03 0.69
N ASP A 151 -6.08 -18.79 1.87
CA ASP A 151 -5.52 -17.50 2.28
C ASP A 151 -4.10 -17.28 1.75
N ASN A 152 -3.47 -18.25 1.07
CA ASN A 152 -2.25 -17.99 0.31
C ASN A 152 -2.52 -16.94 -0.79
N PRO A 153 -1.49 -16.15 -1.19
CA PRO A 153 -1.60 -15.33 -2.38
C PRO A 153 -1.89 -16.23 -3.60
N VAL A 154 -2.71 -15.73 -4.52
CA VAL A 154 -2.76 -16.32 -5.85
C VAL A 154 -1.46 -15.99 -6.57
N GLU A 155 -0.80 -17.02 -7.06
CA GLU A 155 0.37 -16.92 -7.93
C GLU A 155 0.15 -17.74 -9.21
N THR A 156 1.16 -17.83 -10.08
CA THR A 156 1.02 -18.38 -11.44
C THR A 156 0.00 -17.57 -12.27
N VAL A 157 -0.09 -16.27 -12.00
CA VAL A 157 -0.97 -15.33 -12.71
C VAL A 157 -0.13 -14.27 -13.44
N SER A 158 -0.46 -14.04 -14.70
CA SER A 158 0.18 -13.00 -15.50
C SER A 158 -0.48 -11.64 -15.27
N TRP A 159 0.17 -10.58 -15.75
CA TRP A 159 -0.42 -9.23 -15.72
C TRP A 159 -1.77 -9.21 -16.47
N ASP A 160 -1.83 -9.85 -17.64
CA ASP A 160 -3.06 -9.98 -18.43
C ASP A 160 -4.18 -10.72 -17.68
N ASP A 161 -3.84 -11.72 -16.87
CA ASP A 161 -4.82 -12.45 -16.06
C ASP A 161 -5.32 -11.61 -14.88
N ALA A 162 -4.45 -10.82 -14.25
CA ALA A 162 -4.86 -9.84 -13.26
C ALA A 162 -5.83 -8.82 -13.85
N GLN A 163 -5.62 -8.37 -15.10
CA GLN A 163 -6.57 -7.49 -15.80
C GLN A 163 -7.93 -8.15 -16.02
N LYS A 164 -7.99 -9.44 -16.40
CA LYS A 164 -9.29 -10.15 -16.54
C LYS A 164 -10.07 -10.19 -15.24
N LEU A 165 -9.39 -10.43 -14.10
CA LEU A 165 -10.02 -10.38 -12.79
C LEU A 165 -10.52 -8.97 -12.48
N ILE A 166 -9.71 -7.94 -12.76
CA ILE A 166 -10.07 -6.53 -12.56
C ILE A 166 -11.28 -6.13 -13.42
N ASP A 167 -11.30 -6.51 -14.70
CA ASP A 167 -12.41 -6.24 -15.61
C ASP A 167 -13.70 -6.88 -15.10
N ARG A 168 -13.60 -8.11 -14.58
CA ARG A 168 -14.76 -8.80 -13.99
C ARG A 168 -15.26 -8.09 -12.73
N LEU A 169 -14.35 -7.70 -11.84
CA LEU A 169 -14.70 -6.93 -10.64
C LEU A 169 -15.39 -5.60 -11.00
N ASN A 170 -14.86 -4.86 -11.98
CA ASN A 170 -15.42 -3.58 -12.39
C ASN A 170 -16.71 -3.73 -13.21
N HIS A 171 -16.94 -4.86 -13.87
CA HIS A 171 -18.23 -5.17 -14.48
C HIS A 171 -19.31 -5.40 -13.43
N ASP A 172 -19.01 -6.22 -12.41
CA ASP A 172 -19.98 -6.59 -11.37
C ASP A 172 -20.13 -5.47 -10.30
N TYR A 173 -19.09 -4.67 -10.07
CA TYR A 173 -19.02 -3.58 -9.10
C TYR A 173 -18.36 -2.32 -9.72
N PRO A 174 -19.07 -1.56 -10.56
CA PRO A 174 -18.50 -0.41 -11.27
C PRO A 174 -17.90 0.69 -10.37
N ASP A 175 -18.47 0.88 -9.18
CA ASP A 175 -18.00 1.88 -8.22
C ASP A 175 -16.69 1.48 -7.53
N LEU A 176 -16.28 0.21 -7.63
CA LEU A 176 -15.03 -0.27 -7.05
C LEU A 176 -13.82 0.39 -7.71
N SER A 177 -13.88 0.60 -9.04
CA SER A 177 -12.77 1.14 -9.84
C SER A 177 -11.45 0.42 -9.51
N ALA A 178 -11.51 -0.92 -9.46
CA ALA A 178 -10.37 -1.77 -9.19
C ALA A 178 -9.32 -1.65 -10.29
N ARG A 179 -8.06 -1.74 -9.89
CA ARG A 179 -6.88 -1.67 -10.76
C ARG A 179 -5.66 -2.26 -10.05
N LEU A 180 -4.56 -2.35 -10.78
CA LEU A 180 -3.23 -2.52 -10.16
C LEU A 180 -2.74 -1.15 -9.62
N PRO A 181 -1.94 -1.13 -8.54
CA PRO A 181 -1.26 0.09 -8.12
C PRO A 181 -0.26 0.54 -9.19
N THR A 182 0.01 1.85 -9.26
CA THR A 182 1.21 2.31 -9.99
C THR A 182 2.45 1.87 -9.22
N GLU A 183 3.59 1.78 -9.90
CA GLU A 183 4.87 1.44 -9.30
C GLU A 183 5.19 2.40 -8.13
N ALA A 184 4.93 3.69 -8.32
CA ALA A 184 5.14 4.70 -7.30
C ALA A 184 4.20 4.54 -6.10
N GLN A 185 2.91 4.25 -6.34
CA GLN A 185 1.96 3.97 -5.26
C GLN A 185 2.39 2.75 -4.44
N TRP A 186 2.85 1.71 -5.13
CA TRP A 186 3.33 0.49 -4.49
C TRP A 186 4.56 0.76 -3.61
N GLU A 187 5.58 1.46 -4.11
CA GLU A 187 6.79 1.73 -3.31
C GLU A 187 6.51 2.68 -2.15
N TYR A 188 5.69 3.71 -2.37
CA TYR A 188 5.26 4.62 -1.31
C TYR A 188 4.60 3.87 -0.16
N ALA A 189 3.68 2.97 -0.50
CA ALA A 189 2.97 2.11 0.42
C ALA A 189 3.89 1.10 1.11
N CYS A 190 4.84 0.50 0.36
CA CYS A 190 5.82 -0.45 0.87
C CYS A 190 6.70 0.19 1.96
N ARG A 191 7.21 1.40 1.69
CA ARG A 191 8.04 2.17 2.62
C ARG A 191 7.30 2.62 3.85
N ALA A 192 6.00 2.93 3.73
CA ALA A 192 5.15 3.37 4.84
C ALA A 192 5.80 4.50 5.69
N GLY A 193 6.42 5.46 4.99
CA GLY A 193 7.09 6.61 5.59
C GLY A 193 8.56 6.42 5.98
N THR A 194 9.12 5.21 5.90
CA THR A 194 10.54 4.98 6.16
C THR A 194 11.42 5.35 4.95
N THR A 195 12.70 5.59 5.23
CA THR A 195 13.74 5.83 4.21
C THR A 195 14.78 4.71 4.16
N THR A 196 14.56 3.64 4.93
CA THR A 196 15.42 2.47 5.01
C THR A 196 15.14 1.47 3.88
N PRO A 197 16.00 0.46 3.66
CA PRO A 197 15.77 -0.57 2.64
C PRO A 197 14.45 -1.30 2.84
N PHE A 198 14.01 -1.50 4.08
CA PHE A 198 12.74 -2.14 4.44
C PHE A 198 11.91 -1.22 5.34
N SER A 199 10.59 -1.39 5.35
CA SER A 199 9.72 -0.76 6.35
C SER A 199 10.00 -1.22 7.79
N PHE A 200 10.69 -2.36 7.94
CA PHE A 200 11.19 -2.89 9.21
C PHE A 200 12.56 -2.31 9.64
N GLY A 201 13.13 -1.38 8.86
CA GLY A 201 14.42 -0.77 9.14
C GLY A 201 15.53 -1.25 8.19
N LYS A 202 16.76 -1.35 8.71
CA LYS A 202 17.96 -1.65 7.91
C LYS A 202 18.20 -3.14 7.66
N GLN A 203 17.49 -4.00 8.38
CA GLN A 203 17.61 -5.45 8.29
C GLN A 203 16.24 -6.09 8.43
N ILE A 204 16.14 -7.34 7.97
CA ILE A 204 14.95 -8.18 8.08
C ILE A 204 15.36 -9.56 8.58
N THR A 205 14.37 -10.29 9.10
CA THR A 205 14.50 -11.70 9.46
C THR A 205 13.39 -12.51 8.82
N PRO A 206 13.53 -13.84 8.70
CA PRO A 206 12.45 -14.69 8.20
C PRO A 206 11.17 -14.65 9.04
N ASP A 207 11.24 -14.21 10.31
CA ASP A 207 10.04 -14.00 11.15
C ASP A 207 9.25 -12.74 10.75
N GLN A 208 9.82 -11.87 9.91
CA GLN A 208 9.19 -10.65 9.41
C GLN A 208 8.83 -10.75 7.92
N VAL A 209 9.63 -11.47 7.14
CA VAL A 209 9.57 -11.49 5.67
C VAL A 209 9.66 -12.95 5.19
N ASN A 210 8.85 -13.33 4.20
CA ASN A 210 8.99 -14.61 3.54
C ASN A 210 9.94 -14.49 2.33
N TYR A 211 11.19 -14.93 2.50
CA TYR A 211 12.25 -14.86 1.49
C TYR A 211 13.25 -16.02 1.70
N ASP A 212 14.28 -16.15 0.86
CA ASP A 212 15.35 -17.12 1.09
C ASP A 212 16.29 -16.66 2.21
N GLY A 213 15.98 -17.10 3.43
CA GLY A 213 16.75 -16.82 4.64
C GLY A 213 18.19 -17.36 4.63
N ASN A 214 18.60 -18.19 3.66
CA ASN A 214 19.99 -18.61 3.52
C ASN A 214 20.91 -17.48 3.02
N TYR A 215 20.34 -16.47 2.36
CA TYR A 215 21.03 -15.32 1.76
C TYR A 215 20.43 -14.01 2.29
N PRO A 216 20.68 -13.68 3.57
CA PRO A 216 20.17 -12.45 4.20
C PRO A 216 20.81 -11.21 3.59
N TYR A 217 20.11 -10.07 3.72
CA TYR A 217 20.56 -8.78 3.23
C TYR A 217 21.80 -8.27 3.99
N ALA A 218 22.79 -7.73 3.27
CA ALA A 218 23.89 -6.94 3.81
C ALA A 218 24.61 -7.58 5.01
N GLY A 219 24.90 -8.88 4.92
CA GLY A 219 25.56 -9.62 6.00
C GLY A 219 24.67 -9.90 7.22
N GLY A 220 23.35 -9.83 7.06
CA GLY A 220 22.38 -10.21 8.09
C GLY A 220 22.53 -11.66 8.54
N LYS A 221 21.79 -12.04 9.58
CA LYS A 221 21.85 -13.42 10.11
C LYS A 221 21.06 -14.35 9.19
N LYS A 222 21.66 -15.50 8.82
CA LYS A 222 20.94 -16.57 8.13
C LYS A 222 19.75 -17.05 8.96
N GLY A 223 18.69 -17.44 8.28
CA GLY A 223 17.50 -18.01 8.90
C GLY A 223 16.76 -18.96 7.97
N GLN A 224 15.50 -19.24 8.31
CA GLN A 224 14.67 -20.17 7.56
C GLN A 224 14.44 -19.70 6.12
N CYS A 225 14.57 -20.62 5.16
CA CYS A 225 13.94 -20.52 3.85
C CYS A 225 12.71 -21.43 3.84
N ARG A 226 11.52 -20.86 3.59
CA ARG A 226 10.26 -21.62 3.63
C ARG A 226 10.03 -22.45 2.37
N ASN A 227 10.67 -22.08 1.26
CA ASN A 227 10.55 -22.72 -0.06
C ASN A 227 9.10 -22.78 -0.61
N LYS A 228 8.24 -21.86 -0.16
CA LYS A 228 6.86 -21.71 -0.64
C LYS A 228 6.23 -20.41 -0.12
N THR A 229 5.07 -20.07 -0.69
CA THR A 229 4.22 -19.00 -0.17
C THR A 229 3.68 -19.33 1.23
N VAL A 230 3.32 -18.29 1.98
CA VAL A 230 2.62 -18.39 3.26
C VAL A 230 1.27 -17.68 3.16
N PRO A 231 0.29 -18.03 4.01
CA PRO A 231 -0.98 -17.33 4.06
C PRO A 231 -0.76 -15.84 4.29
N VAL A 232 -1.55 -15.00 3.62
CA VAL A 232 -1.45 -13.55 3.83
C VAL A 232 -1.77 -13.21 5.29
N LYS A 233 -1.15 -12.15 5.82
CA LYS A 233 -1.25 -11.77 7.24
C LYS A 233 -0.69 -12.79 8.24
N SER A 234 0.10 -13.76 7.77
CA SER A 234 0.82 -14.67 8.67
C SER A 234 2.12 -14.08 9.21
N LEU A 235 2.62 -12.99 8.60
CA LEU A 235 3.78 -12.23 9.03
C LEU A 235 3.37 -10.81 9.47
N PRO A 236 4.21 -10.10 10.24
CA PRO A 236 3.90 -8.74 10.67
C PRO A 236 3.67 -7.77 9.50
N PRO A 237 2.73 -6.81 9.62
CA PRO A 237 2.55 -5.77 8.61
C PRO A 237 3.61 -4.66 8.74
N ASN A 238 3.72 -3.84 7.70
CA ASN A 238 4.43 -2.56 7.76
C ASN A 238 3.67 -1.52 8.63
N PRO A 239 4.24 -0.34 8.92
CA PRO A 239 3.60 0.69 9.73
C PRO A 239 2.21 1.17 9.28
N TRP A 240 1.81 0.91 8.03
CA TRP A 240 0.49 1.26 7.47
C TRP A 240 -0.48 0.08 7.40
N GLY A 241 -0.12 -1.06 8.02
CA GLY A 241 -1.00 -2.22 8.09
C GLY A 241 -1.07 -3.01 6.78
N LEU A 242 -0.06 -2.87 5.92
CA LEU A 242 0.09 -3.66 4.70
C LEU A 242 1.01 -4.85 4.96
N TYR A 243 0.54 -6.03 4.62
CA TYR A 243 1.19 -7.30 4.89
C TYR A 243 1.95 -7.80 3.66
N GLU A 244 3.04 -8.52 3.94
CA GLU A 244 3.90 -9.14 2.93
C GLU A 244 4.34 -8.20 1.80
N MET A 245 4.48 -6.88 2.06
CA MET A 245 5.06 -5.92 1.10
C MET A 245 6.55 -6.19 0.81
N HIS A 246 7.18 -7.07 1.60
CA HIS A 246 8.53 -7.57 1.41
C HIS A 246 8.45 -9.10 1.34
N GLY A 247 8.68 -9.67 0.16
CA GLY A 247 8.67 -11.11 -0.09
C GLY A 247 7.28 -11.74 -0.28
N ASN A 248 7.21 -13.05 -0.05
CA ASN A 248 6.08 -13.94 -0.34
C ASN A 248 5.84 -14.13 -1.85
N VAL A 249 5.37 -13.12 -2.56
CA VAL A 249 5.22 -13.13 -4.03
C VAL A 249 5.60 -11.78 -4.60
N TRP A 250 6.19 -11.78 -5.79
CA TRP A 250 6.26 -10.58 -6.61
C TRP A 250 4.84 -10.07 -6.90
N GLU A 251 4.71 -8.75 -7.03
CA GLU A 251 3.42 -8.14 -7.30
C GLU A 251 3.46 -7.26 -8.55
N TRP A 252 2.57 -7.57 -9.49
CA TRP A 252 2.35 -6.76 -10.69
C TRP A 252 1.91 -5.33 -10.35
N CYS A 253 2.54 -4.36 -11.00
CA CYS A 253 2.13 -2.96 -11.04
C CYS A 253 1.53 -2.61 -12.41
N ALA A 254 0.83 -1.48 -12.50
CA ALA A 254 0.22 -1.00 -13.75
C ALA A 254 1.28 -0.58 -14.80
N ASP A 255 2.40 -0.05 -14.34
CA ASP A 255 3.41 0.62 -15.17
C ASP A 255 4.12 -0.35 -16.14
N TRP A 256 4.43 0.15 -17.33
CA TRP A 256 5.46 -0.45 -18.16
C TRP A 256 6.82 -0.29 -17.49
N TYR A 257 7.67 -1.31 -17.55
CA TYR A 257 9.01 -1.27 -16.98
C TYR A 257 9.92 -0.43 -17.86
N GLY A 258 10.52 0.61 -17.26
CA GLY A 258 11.47 1.49 -17.90
C GLY A 258 12.40 2.17 -16.90
N ALA A 259 13.24 3.06 -17.44
CA ALA A 259 14.06 3.95 -16.63
C ALA A 259 13.17 4.90 -15.81
N TYR A 260 13.62 5.24 -14.61
CA TYR A 260 12.93 6.27 -13.84
C TYR A 260 13.06 7.63 -14.51
N PRO A 261 11.99 8.44 -14.45
CA PRO A 261 12.06 9.81 -14.92
C PRO A 261 13.00 10.63 -14.01
N GLU A 262 13.68 11.58 -14.60
CA GLU A 262 14.41 12.63 -13.88
C GLU A 262 13.91 14.00 -14.38
N PRO A 263 13.78 15.03 -13.51
CA PRO A 263 13.94 15.04 -12.06
C PRO A 263 12.64 14.64 -11.34
N ALA A 264 12.25 15.34 -10.26
CA ALA A 264 11.04 15.08 -9.49
C ALA A 264 9.77 15.01 -10.35
N VAL A 265 8.88 14.07 -10.03
CA VAL A 265 7.65 13.82 -10.80
C VAL A 265 6.39 13.82 -9.94
N ILE A 266 5.25 14.09 -10.57
CA ILE A 266 3.93 14.14 -9.95
C ILE A 266 3.06 13.05 -10.57
N ASP A 267 2.45 12.20 -9.74
CA ASP A 267 1.59 11.07 -10.13
C ASP A 267 2.13 10.24 -11.32
N PRO A 268 3.38 9.74 -11.28
CA PRO A 268 3.95 9.00 -12.39
C PRO A 268 3.20 7.68 -12.64
N ALA A 269 3.00 7.37 -13.92
CA ALA A 269 2.36 6.14 -14.41
C ALA A 269 3.30 5.26 -15.27
N GLY A 270 4.59 5.57 -15.23
CA GLY A 270 5.61 4.91 -16.06
C GLY A 270 5.60 5.38 -17.53
N PRO A 271 6.46 4.79 -18.37
CA PRO A 271 6.47 5.06 -19.81
C PRO A 271 5.19 4.55 -20.49
N GLU A 272 4.85 5.14 -21.65
CA GLU A 272 3.64 4.79 -22.41
C GLU A 272 3.67 3.37 -22.99
N ASN A 273 4.88 2.82 -23.21
CA ASN A 273 5.12 1.50 -23.77
C ASN A 273 6.39 0.87 -23.17
N GLY A 274 6.52 -0.45 -23.32
CA GLY A 274 7.67 -1.23 -22.91
C GLY A 274 7.49 -2.72 -23.24
N ASP A 275 8.55 -3.50 -23.06
CA ASP A 275 8.52 -4.94 -23.34
C ASP A 275 8.01 -5.77 -22.13
N GLY A 276 7.99 -5.17 -20.93
CA GLY A 276 7.56 -5.82 -19.70
C GLY A 276 6.86 -4.88 -18.74
N ARG A 277 6.02 -5.42 -17.86
CA ARG A 277 5.34 -4.70 -16.78
C ARG A 277 6.16 -4.80 -15.49
N VAL A 278 6.03 -3.80 -14.63
CA VAL A 278 6.81 -3.74 -13.40
C VAL A 278 6.36 -4.81 -12.39
N LEU A 279 7.35 -5.46 -11.76
CA LEU A 279 7.19 -6.31 -10.59
C LEU A 279 7.87 -5.68 -9.37
N ARG A 280 7.21 -5.74 -8.21
CA ARG A 280 7.70 -5.21 -6.92
C ARG A 280 7.59 -6.22 -5.77
N GLY A 281 8.43 -6.04 -4.75
CA GLY A 281 8.32 -6.75 -3.46
C GLY A 281 9.22 -7.99 -3.30
N GLY A 282 9.65 -8.62 -4.39
CA GLY A 282 10.33 -9.90 -4.36
C GLY A 282 9.42 -11.03 -3.88
N SER A 283 9.96 -12.24 -3.71
CA SER A 283 9.14 -13.43 -3.42
C SER A 283 9.75 -14.33 -2.35
N TRP A 284 9.09 -15.47 -2.08
CA TRP A 284 9.48 -16.47 -1.11
C TRP A 284 10.88 -17.08 -1.34
N TYR A 285 11.44 -17.01 -2.55
CA TYR A 285 12.77 -17.55 -2.86
C TYR A 285 13.84 -16.49 -3.15
N LEU A 286 13.49 -15.20 -3.24
CA LEU A 286 14.50 -14.18 -3.49
C LEU A 286 15.39 -13.98 -2.26
N TYR A 287 16.63 -13.60 -2.50
CA TYR A 287 17.57 -13.24 -1.43
C TYR A 287 17.14 -11.95 -0.75
N GLY A 288 17.69 -11.64 0.44
CA GLY A 288 17.31 -10.45 1.20
C GLY A 288 17.43 -9.14 0.42
N ARG A 289 18.34 -9.05 -0.56
CA ARG A 289 18.47 -7.90 -1.47
C ARG A 289 17.26 -7.67 -2.37
N GLY A 290 16.58 -8.77 -2.73
CA GLY A 290 15.49 -8.81 -3.70
C GLY A 290 14.13 -8.47 -3.11
N VAL A 291 14.04 -8.30 -1.79
CA VAL A 291 12.80 -7.94 -1.08
C VAL A 291 12.87 -6.52 -0.48
N ARG A 292 13.84 -5.70 -0.91
CA ARG A 292 13.93 -4.27 -0.52
C ARG A 292 12.79 -3.47 -1.15
N SER A 293 12.42 -2.37 -0.49
CA SER A 293 11.39 -1.44 -0.98
C SER A 293 11.70 -0.90 -2.38
N ALA A 294 12.97 -0.60 -2.67
CA ALA A 294 13.43 -0.06 -3.95
C ALA A 294 13.69 -1.15 -5.02
N TYR A 295 13.70 -2.43 -4.63
CA TYR A 295 13.97 -3.48 -5.60
C TYR A 295 12.79 -3.62 -6.55
N ARG A 296 13.13 -3.71 -7.83
CA ARG A 296 12.17 -3.74 -8.94
C ARG A 296 12.70 -4.65 -10.03
N ASP A 297 11.79 -5.26 -10.77
CA ASP A 297 12.09 -5.97 -12.00
C ASP A 297 10.96 -5.76 -13.03
N GLY A 298 11.09 -6.36 -14.20
CA GLY A 298 10.03 -6.38 -15.19
C GLY A 298 9.99 -7.65 -16.01
N ASN A 299 8.79 -8.18 -16.21
CA ASN A 299 8.52 -9.38 -17.01
C ASN A 299 7.48 -9.06 -18.09
N ALA A 300 7.40 -9.88 -19.14
CA ALA A 300 6.40 -9.69 -20.18
C ALA A 300 4.98 -9.83 -19.57
N PRO A 301 3.96 -9.11 -20.08
CA PRO A 301 2.60 -9.15 -19.51
C PRO A 301 1.94 -10.54 -19.47
N VAL A 302 2.43 -11.46 -20.31
CA VAL A 302 1.97 -12.85 -20.43
C VAL A 302 2.70 -13.81 -19.49
N ASP A 303 3.86 -13.40 -18.97
CA ASP A 303 4.67 -14.22 -18.08
C ASP A 303 3.96 -14.45 -16.76
N ARG A 304 4.18 -15.61 -16.17
CA ARG A 304 3.62 -16.04 -14.89
C ARG A 304 4.56 -17.08 -14.31
N ASP A 305 4.68 -17.08 -13.00
CA ASP A 305 5.49 -18.08 -12.28
C ASP A 305 4.89 -18.32 -10.89
N ASP A 306 5.36 -19.35 -10.20
CA ASP A 306 4.88 -19.79 -8.89
C ASP A 306 5.20 -18.82 -7.73
N ASP A 307 5.80 -17.68 -8.07
CA ASP A 307 6.19 -16.62 -7.17
C ASP A 307 5.65 -15.24 -7.60
N ILE A 308 4.83 -15.18 -8.67
CA ILE A 308 4.26 -13.93 -9.20
C ILE A 308 2.75 -13.87 -8.94
N GLY A 309 2.35 -12.90 -8.12
CA GLY A 309 0.97 -12.52 -7.84
C GLY A 309 0.74 -11.02 -8.08
N PHE A 310 -0.23 -10.45 -7.35
CA PHE A 310 -0.53 -9.02 -7.39
C PHE A 310 -1.37 -8.59 -6.19
N ARG A 311 -1.46 -7.28 -5.96
CA ARG A 311 -2.46 -6.69 -5.05
C ARG A 311 -3.31 -5.65 -5.77
N LEU A 312 -4.51 -5.43 -5.25
CA LEU A 312 -5.47 -4.48 -5.82
C LEU A 312 -5.28 -3.08 -5.23
N ALA A 313 -5.50 -2.07 -6.06
CA ALA A 313 -5.78 -0.70 -5.65
C ALA A 313 -7.19 -0.31 -6.13
N LEU A 314 -7.86 0.56 -5.38
CA LEU A 314 -9.19 1.09 -5.70
C LEU A 314 -9.18 2.62 -5.73
N GLY A 315 -10.23 3.15 -6.37
CA GLY A 315 -10.44 4.58 -6.52
C GLY A 315 -9.82 5.14 -7.80
N ARG A 316 -10.39 6.25 -8.27
CA ARG A 316 -10.04 6.89 -9.54
C ARG A 316 -8.64 7.50 -9.47
N THR A 317 -7.84 7.28 -10.50
CA THR A 317 -6.74 8.18 -10.86
C THR A 317 -7.37 9.44 -11.46
N GLY A 318 -7.55 10.51 -10.68
CA GLY A 318 -7.95 11.80 -11.24
C GLY A 318 -9.26 12.43 -10.73
N VAL A 319 -9.51 12.45 -9.42
CA VAL A 319 -10.42 13.48 -8.86
C VAL A 319 -9.58 14.43 -8.00
N SER A 320 -9.30 15.59 -8.57
CA SER A 320 -8.81 16.73 -7.82
C SER A 320 -9.78 17.02 -6.67
N LEU A 321 -9.30 16.91 -5.44
CA LEU A 321 -9.98 17.56 -4.32
C LEU A 321 -10.02 19.04 -4.67
N GLN A 322 -11.20 19.57 -5.01
CA GLN A 322 -11.40 21.00 -5.01
C GLN A 322 -11.27 21.45 -3.55
N VAL A 323 -10.07 21.87 -3.17
CA VAL A 323 -9.89 22.69 -1.99
C VAL A 323 -10.60 23.99 -2.33
N GLN A 324 -11.80 24.19 -1.79
CA GLN A 324 -12.39 25.52 -1.73
C GLN A 324 -11.50 26.34 -0.81
N GLU A 325 -10.51 27.01 -1.38
CA GLU A 325 -9.88 28.14 -0.72
C GLU A 325 -10.95 29.22 -0.63
N ASP A 326 -11.46 29.40 0.59
CA ASP A 326 -12.37 30.48 0.95
C ASP A 326 -11.58 31.79 0.89
N SER A 327 -11.35 32.29 -0.32
CA SER A 327 -10.57 33.50 -0.55
C SER A 327 -11.39 34.71 -0.10
N ALA A 328 -10.70 35.71 0.45
CA ALA A 328 -11.33 36.96 0.87
C ALA A 328 -12.08 37.68 -0.27
N GLU A 329 -11.77 37.36 -1.53
CA GLU A 329 -12.45 37.87 -2.72
C GLU A 329 -13.86 37.27 -2.88
N ALA A 330 -14.07 36.00 -2.54
CA ALA A 330 -15.41 35.37 -2.56
C ALA A 330 -16.36 36.01 -1.52
N ARG A 331 -15.82 36.42 -0.36
CA ARG A 331 -16.57 37.14 0.68
C ARG A 331 -16.90 38.58 0.28
N ALA A 332 -16.03 39.23 -0.48
CA ALA A 332 -16.27 40.59 -0.99
C ALA A 332 -17.36 40.62 -2.08
N ALA A 333 -17.40 39.61 -2.96
CA ALA A 333 -18.41 39.51 -4.01
C ALA A 333 -19.83 39.24 -3.47
N ALA A 334 -19.97 38.49 -2.37
CA ALA A 334 -21.25 38.25 -1.72
C ALA A 334 -21.82 39.50 -1.03
N ALA A 335 -20.95 40.37 -0.49
CA ALA A 335 -21.36 41.61 0.19
C ALA A 335 -21.80 42.73 -0.78
N GLU A 336 -21.43 42.66 -2.06
CA GLU A 336 -21.89 43.61 -3.09
C GLU A 336 -23.25 43.25 -3.71
N GLN A 337 -23.75 42.03 -3.48
CA GLN A 337 -25.08 41.60 -3.95
C GLN A 337 -26.21 41.87 -2.95
N GLU A 338 -25.89 42.35 -1.73
CA GLU A 338 -26.87 42.74 -0.70
C GLU A 338 -27.01 44.28 -0.54
N LYS A 339 -26.51 45.06 -1.50
CA LYS A 339 -26.80 46.51 -1.64
C LYS A 339 -27.56 46.78 -2.93
#